data_AF-A0A7U3YBG5-F1
#
_entry.id   AF-A0A7U3YBG5-F1
#
_cell.length_a   1.000
_cell.length_b   1.000
_cell.length_c   1.000
_cell.angle_alpha   90.00
_cell.angle_beta   90.00
_cell.angle_gamma   90.00
#
_symmetry.space_group_name_H-M   'P 1'
#
loop_
_entity.id
_entity.type
_entity.pdbx_description
1 polymer ?
#
loop_
_entity_poly.entity_id
_entity_poly.type
_entity_poly.pdbx_seq_one_letter_code
_entity_poly.pdbx_strand_id
1 'polypeptide(L)'
;MSDLLEKLKARKKEIINKKELEYNINININKETKERTAFSRIEEIDDKKIYYTKIFKHLVKFRIANKDNKLSLTFQKLNNKKNYYLFNLFPLKGDNKFLGIKYGWDKLEKPFLLRKDNKSYVIKKLYYLEFKFSKGSVKCYIQSLRTLLRKKEKGNTKYYRFNLEHIKRMENTVYKFYSKKLKDTGVIYKWIEKNQTS
;
A
#
# COMPACT_ATOMS: atom_id res chain seq x y z
N MET A 1 20.55 39.34 -15.11
CA MET A 1 19.43 38.56 -14.50
C MET A 1 19.02 37.33 -15.34
N SER A 2 19.41 37.21 -16.62
CA SER A 2 19.04 36.07 -17.49
C SER A 2 19.85 34.78 -17.23
N ASP A 3 21.15 34.87 -16.95
CA ASP A 3 22.05 33.71 -16.80
C ASP A 3 21.68 32.79 -15.61
N LEU A 4 21.27 33.38 -14.48
CA LEU A 4 20.81 32.60 -13.32
C LEU A 4 19.52 31.81 -13.62
N LEU A 5 18.61 32.43 -14.38
CA LEU A 5 17.34 31.81 -14.75
C LEU A 5 17.55 30.64 -15.72
N GLU A 6 18.49 30.76 -16.66
CA GLU A 6 18.86 29.67 -17.57
C GLU A 6 19.52 28.50 -16.83
N LYS A 7 20.45 28.79 -15.91
CA LYS A 7 21.07 27.76 -15.05
C LYS A 7 20.04 27.00 -14.21
N LEU A 8 19.02 27.70 -13.68
CA LEU A 8 17.94 27.07 -12.93
C LEU A 8 17.04 26.18 -13.81
N LYS A 9 16.74 26.61 -15.05
CA LYS A 9 15.98 25.81 -16.03
C LYS A 9 16.75 24.55 -16.44
N ALA A 10 18.06 24.66 -16.70
CA ALA A 10 18.92 23.53 -17.03
C ALA A 10 18.95 22.49 -15.89
N ARG A 11 19.18 22.95 -14.65
CA ARG A 11 19.22 22.08 -13.47
C ARG A 11 17.88 21.38 -13.20
N LYS A 12 16.75 22.06 -13.44
CA LYS A 12 15.41 21.44 -13.34
C LYS A 12 15.22 20.35 -14.39
N LYS A 13 15.69 20.57 -15.62
CA LYS A 13 15.63 19.60 -16.72
C LYS A 13 16.48 18.36 -16.42
N GLU A 14 17.68 18.54 -15.87
CA GLU A 14 18.55 17.44 -15.43
C GLU A 14 17.91 16.57 -14.35
N ILE A 15 17.27 17.20 -13.34
CA ILE A 15 16.59 16.47 -12.26
C ILE A 15 15.40 15.66 -12.80
N ILE A 16 14.65 16.21 -13.75
CA ILE A 16 13.54 15.51 -14.40
C ILE A 16 14.06 14.33 -15.21
N ASN A 17 15.06 14.56 -16.06
CA ASN A 17 15.68 13.51 -16.87
C ASN A 17 16.25 12.39 -15.99
N LYS A 18 16.92 12.72 -14.88
CA LYS A 18 17.45 11.71 -13.95
C LYS A 18 16.34 10.88 -13.31
N LYS A 19 15.22 11.51 -12.92
CA LYS A 19 14.05 10.80 -12.37
C LYS A 19 13.36 9.91 -13.41
N GLU A 20 13.28 10.36 -14.65
CA GLU A 20 12.75 9.57 -15.76
C GLU A 20 13.67 8.40 -16.11
N LEU A 21 14.99 8.62 -16.10
CA LEU A 21 15.99 7.57 -16.31
C LEU A 21 15.90 6.52 -15.19
N GLU A 22 15.84 6.94 -13.93
CA GLU A 22 15.64 6.03 -12.78
C GLU A 22 14.32 5.27 -12.88
N TYR A 23 13.24 5.93 -13.30
CA TYR A 23 11.94 5.28 -13.53
C TYR A 23 12.01 4.25 -14.66
N ASN A 24 12.68 4.57 -15.78
CA ASN A 24 12.81 3.71 -16.94
C ASN A 24 13.78 2.53 -16.70
N ILE A 25 14.87 2.76 -15.97
CA ILE A 25 15.79 1.70 -15.50
C ILE A 25 15.02 0.73 -14.59
N ASN A 26 14.21 1.25 -13.67
CA ASN A 26 13.32 0.41 -12.86
C ASN A 26 12.27 -0.34 -13.71
N ILE A 27 11.84 0.21 -14.85
CA ILE A 27 10.92 -0.43 -15.81
C ILE A 27 11.62 -1.44 -16.75
N ASN A 28 12.93 -1.36 -16.98
CA ASN A 28 13.67 -2.30 -17.83
C ASN A 28 14.29 -3.45 -17.03
N ILE A 29 14.80 -3.19 -15.81
CA ILE A 29 15.00 -4.22 -14.75
C ILE A 29 13.66 -4.93 -14.42
N ASN A 30 12.56 -4.31 -14.87
CA ASN A 30 11.19 -4.73 -15.16
C ASN A 30 10.79 -5.79 -16.20
N LYS A 31 11.68 -6.27 -17.10
CA LYS A 31 11.30 -7.21 -18.18
C LYS A 31 11.82 -8.67 -18.09
N GLU A 32 12.97 -8.96 -17.49
CA GLU A 32 13.54 -10.34 -17.42
C GLU A 32 13.21 -11.34 -16.27
N THR A 33 12.49 -11.03 -15.17
CA THR A 33 12.23 -11.99 -14.08
C THR A 33 10.72 -12.20 -13.82
N LYS A 34 10.29 -13.47 -13.70
CA LYS A 34 8.93 -13.92 -13.33
C LYS A 34 8.44 -13.44 -11.93
N GLU A 35 9.11 -12.48 -11.28
CA GLU A 35 8.86 -12.05 -9.88
C GLU A 35 8.04 -10.75 -9.71
N ARG A 36 7.56 -10.10 -10.79
CA ARG A 36 7.22 -8.66 -10.75
C ARG A 36 5.84 -8.25 -10.31
N THR A 37 4.90 -9.18 -10.15
CA THR A 37 3.55 -8.80 -9.72
C THR A 37 3.52 -8.55 -8.21
N ALA A 38 2.71 -7.58 -7.80
CA ALA A 38 2.37 -7.36 -6.40
C ALA A 38 1.45 -8.48 -5.84
N PHE A 39 0.88 -9.29 -6.73
CA PHE A 39 -0.13 -10.31 -6.44
C PHE A 39 0.50 -11.69 -6.25
N SER A 40 -0.04 -12.45 -5.30
CA SER A 40 0.38 -13.82 -4.99
C SER A 40 -0.60 -14.86 -5.52
N ARG A 41 -1.91 -14.57 -5.43
CA ARG A 41 -2.99 -15.43 -5.90
C ARG A 41 -4.25 -14.64 -6.24
N ILE A 42 -5.14 -15.26 -7.00
CA ILE A 42 -6.48 -14.77 -7.32
C ILE A 42 -7.44 -15.92 -7.00
N GLU A 43 -8.55 -15.61 -6.33
CA GLU A 43 -9.63 -16.56 -6.07
C GLU A 43 -10.94 -16.00 -6.60
N GLU A 44 -11.89 -16.89 -6.88
CA GLU A 44 -13.25 -16.55 -7.26
C GLU A 44 -14.20 -17.18 -6.25
N ILE A 45 -14.94 -16.34 -5.52
CA ILE A 45 -15.85 -16.74 -4.44
C ILE A 45 -17.16 -16.00 -4.68
N ASP A 46 -18.28 -16.71 -4.80
CA ASP A 46 -19.60 -16.15 -5.07
C ASP A 46 -19.58 -15.15 -6.27
N ASP A 47 -19.01 -15.58 -7.39
CA ASP A 47 -18.81 -14.79 -8.62
C ASP A 47 -18.01 -13.48 -8.43
N LYS A 48 -17.26 -13.36 -7.33
CA LYS A 48 -16.39 -12.22 -7.03
C LYS A 48 -14.94 -12.63 -7.10
N LYS A 49 -14.17 -11.88 -7.89
CA LYS A 49 -12.72 -12.06 -7.98
C LYS A 49 -12.00 -11.34 -6.85
N ILE A 50 -11.23 -12.08 -6.05
CA ILE A 50 -10.43 -11.56 -4.95
C ILE A 50 -8.96 -11.69 -5.30
N TYR A 51 -8.29 -10.56 -5.41
CA TYR A 51 -6.86 -10.47 -5.68
C TYR A 51 -6.10 -10.36 -4.37
N TYR A 52 -5.21 -11.30 -4.10
CA TYR A 52 -4.39 -11.30 -2.89
C TYR A 52 -2.98 -10.84 -3.21
N THR A 53 -2.46 -9.91 -2.42
CA THR A 53 -1.09 -9.46 -2.60
C THR A 53 -0.08 -10.44 -2.01
N LYS A 54 1.20 -10.24 -2.34
CA LYS A 54 2.31 -10.71 -1.50
C LYS A 54 2.27 -9.99 -0.14
N ILE A 55 3.02 -10.52 0.83
CA ILE A 55 3.14 -9.88 2.15
C ILE A 55 4.13 -8.72 2.04
N PHE A 56 3.65 -7.51 2.35
CA PHE A 56 4.47 -6.31 2.34
C PHE A 56 4.84 -5.86 3.75
N LYS A 57 5.93 -5.10 3.85
CA LYS A 57 6.35 -4.51 5.13
C LYS A 57 5.45 -3.35 5.53
N HIS A 58 5.34 -2.33 4.68
CA HIS A 58 4.49 -1.15 4.86
C HIS A 58 4.19 -0.49 3.52
N LEU A 59 3.14 0.32 3.50
CA LEU A 59 2.84 1.26 2.41
C LEU A 59 3.85 2.42 2.43
N VAL A 60 4.46 2.70 1.29
CA VAL A 60 5.52 3.70 1.14
C VAL A 60 5.01 4.96 0.45
N LYS A 61 4.19 4.79 -0.59
CA LYS A 61 3.71 5.89 -1.41
C LYS A 61 2.36 5.53 -2.03
N PHE A 62 1.52 6.54 -2.18
CA PHE A 62 0.28 6.46 -2.94
C PHE A 62 0.06 7.78 -3.68
N ARG A 63 -0.40 7.72 -4.93
CA ARG A 63 -0.70 8.90 -5.73
C ARG A 63 -1.73 8.60 -6.82
N ILE A 64 -2.58 9.57 -7.10
CA ILE A 64 -3.40 9.58 -8.32
C ILE A 64 -2.48 10.03 -9.45
N ALA A 65 -2.35 9.23 -10.50
CA ALA A 65 -1.56 9.54 -11.67
C ALA A 65 -2.45 10.18 -12.75
N ASN A 66 -2.13 11.43 -13.11
CA ASN A 66 -2.94 12.26 -13.99
C ASN A 66 -3.16 11.67 -15.39
N LYS A 67 -2.18 10.92 -15.92
CA LYS A 67 -2.22 10.44 -17.32
C LYS A 67 -3.28 9.35 -17.56
N ASP A 68 -3.56 8.52 -16.55
CA ASP A 68 -4.43 7.34 -16.69
C ASP A 68 -5.56 7.31 -15.65
N ASN A 69 -5.75 8.38 -14.86
CA ASN A 69 -6.62 8.41 -13.68
C ASN A 69 -6.53 7.12 -12.85
N LYS A 70 -5.32 6.63 -12.60
CA LYS A 70 -5.08 5.44 -11.78
C LYS A 70 -4.50 5.84 -10.44
N LEU A 71 -4.90 5.15 -9.38
CA LEU A 71 -4.33 5.33 -8.06
C LEU A 71 -3.22 4.30 -7.85
N SER A 72 -1.98 4.74 -7.99
CA SER A 72 -0.80 3.92 -7.75
C SER A 72 -0.55 3.75 -6.26
N LEU A 73 -0.31 2.51 -5.83
CA LEU A 73 0.07 2.14 -4.47
C LEU A 73 1.44 1.43 -4.51
N THR A 74 2.39 1.90 -3.70
CA THR A 74 3.76 1.37 -3.63
C THR A 74 4.05 0.86 -2.22
N PHE A 75 4.54 -0.38 -2.15
CA PHE A 75 4.81 -1.09 -0.91
C PHE A 75 6.26 -1.57 -0.86
N GLN A 76 6.85 -1.59 0.33
CA GLN A 76 8.17 -2.17 0.53
C GLN A 76 8.07 -3.69 0.73
N LYS A 77 8.97 -4.47 0.10
CA LYS A 77 9.10 -5.92 0.32
C LYS A 77 9.40 -6.22 1.79
N LEU A 78 8.84 -7.31 2.34
CA LEU A 78 8.95 -7.65 3.77
C LEU A 78 10.42 -7.72 4.26
N ASN A 79 11.27 -8.43 3.51
CA ASN A 79 12.65 -8.77 3.91
C ASN A 79 13.73 -8.00 3.15
N ASN A 80 13.38 -6.99 2.36
CA ASN A 80 14.35 -6.24 1.57
C ASN A 80 14.00 -4.75 1.57
N LYS A 81 14.95 -3.92 2.02
CA LYS A 81 14.76 -2.45 2.09
C LYS A 81 14.77 -1.78 0.71
N LYS A 82 15.41 -2.38 -0.29
CA LYS A 82 15.61 -1.82 -1.64
C LYS A 82 14.51 -2.23 -2.63
N ASN A 83 13.74 -3.27 -2.34
CA ASN A 83 12.74 -3.79 -3.27
C ASN A 83 11.35 -3.26 -2.94
N TYR A 84 10.68 -2.76 -3.97
CA TYR A 84 9.33 -2.23 -3.89
C TYR A 84 8.41 -2.95 -4.85
N TYR A 85 7.15 -3.10 -4.46
CA TYR A 85 6.08 -3.58 -5.31
C TYR A 85 5.08 -2.45 -5.55
N LEU A 86 4.58 -2.38 -6.77
CA LEU A 86 3.58 -1.40 -7.17
C LEU A 86 2.41 -2.13 -7.81
N PHE A 87 1.20 -1.70 -7.47
CA PHE A 87 0.03 -1.97 -8.28
C PHE A 87 -0.86 -0.71 -8.33
N ASN A 88 -1.82 -0.72 -9.25
CA ASN A 88 -2.73 0.39 -9.43
C ASN A 88 -4.15 -0.05 -9.12
N LEU A 89 -4.90 0.85 -8.48
CA LEU A 89 -6.36 0.84 -8.51
C LEU A 89 -6.80 1.68 -9.71
N PHE A 90 -7.86 1.24 -10.38
CA PHE A 90 -8.36 1.83 -11.62
C PHE A 90 -9.73 2.48 -11.41
N PRO A 91 -10.12 3.42 -12.29
CA PRO A 91 -11.50 3.91 -12.34
C PRO A 91 -12.49 2.76 -12.48
N LEU A 92 -13.68 2.94 -11.90
CA LEU A 92 -14.75 1.96 -12.01
C LEU A 92 -15.27 1.91 -13.45
N LYS A 93 -15.64 0.72 -13.91
CA LYS A 93 -16.27 0.49 -15.21
C LYS A 93 -17.60 -0.24 -15.03
N GLY A 94 -18.60 0.12 -15.84
CA GLY A 94 -19.93 -0.47 -15.79
C GLY A 94 -20.63 -0.26 -14.45
N ASP A 95 -21.30 -1.30 -13.98
CA ASP A 95 -22.04 -1.42 -12.72
C ASP A 95 -21.15 -1.75 -11.50
N ASN A 96 -19.83 -1.85 -11.66
CA ASN A 96 -18.93 -2.12 -10.54
C ASN A 96 -18.85 -0.91 -9.59
N LYS A 97 -19.04 -1.13 -8.29
CA LYS A 97 -19.11 -0.07 -7.27
C LYS A 97 -18.01 -0.26 -6.24
N PHE A 98 -17.29 0.79 -5.90
CA PHE A 98 -16.42 0.78 -4.71
C PHE A 98 -17.29 0.74 -3.44
N LEU A 99 -17.14 -0.30 -2.63
CA LEU A 99 -17.93 -0.51 -1.41
C LEU A 99 -17.25 0.07 -0.17
N GLY A 100 -15.93 0.23 -0.19
CA GLY A 100 -15.15 0.80 0.90
C GLY A 100 -13.85 0.04 1.18
N ILE A 101 -13.17 0.45 2.24
CA ILE A 101 -11.98 -0.24 2.76
C ILE A 101 -12.40 -1.12 3.95
N LYS A 102 -11.83 -2.31 4.07
CA LYS A 102 -11.94 -3.18 5.25
C LYS A 102 -10.55 -3.49 5.78
N TYR A 103 -10.38 -3.47 7.11
CA TYR A 103 -9.16 -3.96 7.75
C TYR A 103 -9.44 -5.28 8.48
N GLY A 104 -8.42 -6.12 8.57
CA GLY A 104 -8.55 -7.40 9.26
C GLY A 104 -7.22 -8.12 9.39
N TRP A 105 -7.31 -9.38 9.81
CA TRP A 105 -6.20 -10.29 9.82
C TRP A 105 -6.68 -11.71 9.51
N ASP A 106 -5.83 -12.48 8.83
CA ASP A 106 -6.04 -13.91 8.63
C ASP A 106 -5.08 -14.68 9.54
N LYS A 107 -5.57 -15.78 10.12
CA LYS A 107 -4.71 -16.74 10.82
C LYS A 107 -3.94 -17.53 9.78
N LEU A 108 -2.65 -17.70 9.98
CA LEU A 108 -1.84 -18.61 9.17
C LEU A 108 -2.01 -20.04 9.68
N GLU A 109 -2.32 -20.96 8.77
CA GLU A 109 -2.29 -22.40 9.04
C GLU A 109 -0.87 -22.84 9.43
N LYS A 110 0.13 -22.35 8.69
CA LYS A 110 1.56 -22.59 8.94
C LYS A 110 2.25 -21.26 9.27
N PRO A 111 2.49 -20.95 10.56
CA PRO A 111 3.30 -19.79 10.95
C PRO A 111 4.70 -19.85 10.34
N PHE A 112 5.28 -18.69 10.03
CA PHE A 112 6.66 -18.61 9.51
C PHE A 112 7.54 -17.69 10.35
N LEU A 113 8.85 -17.91 10.29
CA LEU A 113 9.84 -17.08 10.99
C LEU A 113 10.28 -15.91 10.11
N LEU A 114 10.13 -14.71 10.65
CA LEU A 114 10.66 -13.48 10.08
C LEU A 114 11.95 -13.10 10.82
N ARG A 115 13.11 -13.19 10.15
CA ARG A 115 14.40 -12.75 10.69
C ARG A 115 14.64 -11.27 10.37
N LYS A 116 14.95 -10.47 11.40
CA LYS A 116 15.28 -9.05 11.27
C LYS A 116 16.23 -8.61 12.37
N ASP A 117 17.35 -7.99 12.00
CA ASP A 117 18.34 -7.40 12.92
C ASP A 117 18.75 -8.40 14.03
N ASN A 118 19.16 -9.62 13.63
CA ASN A 118 19.50 -10.77 14.48
C ASN A 118 18.38 -11.31 15.39
N LYS A 119 17.15 -10.79 15.28
CA LYS A 119 15.98 -11.29 16.00
C LYS A 119 15.06 -12.09 15.07
N SER A 120 14.49 -13.17 15.59
CA SER A 120 13.50 -13.97 14.88
C SER A 120 12.12 -13.72 15.47
N TYR A 121 11.13 -13.47 14.62
CA TYR A 121 9.73 -13.25 15.01
C TYR A 121 8.85 -14.30 14.37
N VAL A 122 8.04 -15.00 15.16
CA VAL A 122 7.03 -15.92 14.63
C VAL A 122 5.84 -15.12 14.13
N ILE A 123 5.54 -15.22 12.84
CA ILE A 123 4.36 -14.63 12.21
C ILE A 123 3.25 -15.67 12.18
N LYS A 124 2.22 -15.46 13.02
CA LYS A 124 1.02 -16.33 13.11
C LYS A 124 -0.22 -15.70 12.45
N LYS A 125 -0.19 -14.39 12.20
CA LYS A 125 -1.31 -13.61 11.66
C LYS A 125 -0.82 -12.72 10.52
N LEU A 126 -1.58 -12.67 9.44
CA LEU A 126 -1.37 -11.72 8.33
C LEU A 126 -2.39 -10.61 8.43
N TYR A 127 -1.92 -9.40 8.71
CA TYR A 127 -2.77 -8.22 8.74
C TYR A 127 -2.98 -7.69 7.33
N TYR A 128 -4.19 -7.26 7.03
CA TYR A 128 -4.55 -6.77 5.71
C TYR A 128 -5.41 -5.52 5.76
N LEU A 129 -5.33 -4.76 4.66
CA LEU A 129 -6.39 -3.86 4.23
C LEU A 129 -6.96 -4.39 2.91
N GLU A 130 -8.25 -4.23 2.71
CA GLU A 130 -8.98 -4.77 1.57
C GLU A 130 -9.78 -3.66 0.91
N PHE A 131 -9.55 -3.44 -0.38
CA PHE A 131 -10.38 -2.56 -1.21
C PHE A 131 -11.55 -3.38 -1.74
N LYS A 132 -12.76 -3.10 -1.26
CA LYS A 132 -13.96 -3.84 -1.62
C LYS A 132 -14.67 -3.19 -2.79
N PHE A 133 -15.05 -4.00 -3.76
CA PHE A 133 -15.89 -3.64 -4.90
C PHE A 133 -17.12 -4.56 -4.97
N SER A 134 -18.15 -4.19 -5.72
CA SER A 134 -19.33 -5.05 -5.87
C SER A 134 -19.01 -6.36 -6.60
N LYS A 135 -18.07 -6.32 -7.56
CA LYS A 135 -17.64 -7.48 -8.37
C LYS A 135 -16.34 -8.15 -7.90
N GLY A 136 -15.79 -7.75 -6.75
CA GLY A 136 -14.51 -8.30 -6.31
C GLY A 136 -13.83 -7.51 -5.21
N SER A 137 -12.61 -7.89 -4.86
CA SER A 137 -11.80 -7.11 -3.92
C SER A 137 -10.30 -7.28 -4.16
N VAL A 138 -9.52 -6.35 -3.59
CA VAL A 138 -8.07 -6.43 -3.56
C VAL A 138 -7.61 -6.46 -2.11
N LYS A 139 -7.15 -7.62 -1.65
CA LYS A 139 -6.70 -7.88 -0.28
C LYS A 139 -5.18 -7.72 -0.17
N CYS A 140 -4.76 -6.66 0.51
CA CYS A 140 -3.37 -6.24 0.64
C CYS A 140 -2.80 -6.63 2.00
N TYR A 141 -1.88 -7.59 2.04
CA TYR A 141 -1.22 -7.99 3.29
C TYR A 141 -0.07 -7.04 3.65
N ILE A 142 -0.17 -6.40 4.81
CA ILE A 142 0.76 -5.35 5.26
C ILE A 142 1.15 -5.59 6.72
N GLN A 143 2.41 -5.97 6.94
CA GLN A 143 2.92 -6.33 8.26
C GLN A 143 2.88 -5.16 9.25
N SER A 144 3.10 -3.92 8.80
CA SER A 144 3.10 -2.75 9.67
C SER A 144 1.74 -2.48 10.32
N LEU A 145 0.62 -2.96 9.76
CA LEU A 145 -0.70 -2.81 10.39
C LEU A 145 -0.73 -3.45 11.79
N ARG A 146 0.05 -4.51 12.03
CA ARG A 146 0.21 -5.11 13.36
C ARG A 146 0.63 -4.08 14.42
N THR A 147 1.44 -3.09 14.07
CA THR A 147 1.93 -2.12 15.05
C THR A 147 0.82 -1.23 15.58
N LEU A 148 -0.25 -1.05 14.80
CA LEU A 148 -1.41 -0.24 15.17
C LEU A 148 -2.28 -0.89 16.25
N LEU A 149 -2.16 -2.21 16.41
CA LEU A 149 -2.93 -2.99 17.39
C LEU A 149 -2.14 -3.33 18.66
N ARG A 150 -0.97 -2.71 18.87
CA ARG A 150 -0.21 -2.88 20.13
C ARG A 150 -0.95 -2.15 21.25
N LYS A 151 -0.69 -2.55 22.50
CA LYS A 151 -1.19 -1.88 23.71
C LYS A 151 -1.04 -0.36 23.61
N LYS A 152 -2.02 0.39 24.15
CA LYS A 152 -2.11 1.86 24.04
C LYS A 152 -0.83 2.59 24.45
N GLU A 153 -0.19 2.11 25.53
CA GLU A 153 1.11 2.58 26.05
C GLU A 153 2.26 2.51 25.01
N LYS A 154 2.20 1.57 24.05
CA LYS A 154 3.17 1.46 22.94
C LYS A 154 2.70 2.16 21.65
N GLY A 155 1.53 2.80 21.70
CA GLY A 155 0.87 3.53 20.60
C GLY A 155 1.50 4.88 20.27
N ASN A 156 2.58 5.28 20.96
CA ASN A 156 3.14 6.62 20.78
C ASN A 156 4.50 6.66 20.05
N THR A 157 5.00 5.52 19.57
CA THR A 157 6.29 5.49 18.86
C THR A 157 6.23 6.28 17.56
N LYS A 158 7.36 6.88 17.14
CA LYS A 158 7.49 7.59 15.85
C LYS A 158 7.02 6.73 14.67
N TYR A 159 7.33 5.43 14.71
CA TYR A 159 6.90 4.48 13.68
C TYR A 159 5.39 4.24 13.68
N TYR A 160 4.76 4.12 14.86
CA TYR A 160 3.31 4.01 14.98
C TYR A 160 2.61 5.23 14.38
N ARG A 161 3.00 6.44 14.83
CA ARG A 161 2.37 7.69 14.38
C ARG A 161 2.52 7.87 12.87
N PHE A 162 3.71 7.62 12.33
CA PHE A 162 3.96 7.65 10.90
C PHE A 162 3.04 6.68 10.14
N ASN A 163 2.96 5.42 10.57
CA ASN A 163 2.15 4.41 9.88
C ASN A 163 0.66 4.75 9.93
N LEU A 164 0.14 5.16 11.09
CA LEU A 164 -1.27 5.54 11.24
C LEU A 164 -1.63 6.72 10.33
N GLU A 165 -0.84 7.79 10.38
CA GLU A 165 -1.09 8.98 9.56
C GLU A 165 -0.95 8.69 8.07
N HIS A 166 0.01 7.85 7.69
CA HIS A 166 0.19 7.44 6.30
C HIS A 166 -0.98 6.62 5.78
N ILE A 167 -1.51 5.68 6.58
CA ILE A 167 -2.70 4.90 6.22
C ILE A 167 -3.95 5.78 6.16
N LYS A 168 -4.14 6.72 7.09
CA LYS A 168 -5.27 7.67 7.04
C LYS A 168 -5.27 8.53 5.79
N ARG A 169 -4.09 9.04 5.41
CA ARG A 169 -3.95 9.82 4.17
C ARG A 169 -4.25 8.95 2.95
N MET A 170 -3.84 7.67 2.96
CA MET A 170 -4.19 6.72 1.90
C MET A 170 -5.69 6.47 1.83
N GLU A 171 -6.39 6.24 2.95
CA GLU A 171 -7.84 6.07 2.98
C GLU A 171 -8.54 7.26 2.32
N ASN A 172 -8.19 8.48 2.76
CA ASN A 172 -8.74 9.71 2.19
C ASN A 172 -8.49 9.81 0.68
N THR A 173 -7.29 9.47 0.21
CA THR A 173 -6.98 9.46 -1.22
C THR A 173 -7.81 8.44 -1.98
N VAL A 174 -8.00 7.23 -1.47
CA VAL A 174 -8.81 6.18 -2.12
C VAL A 174 -10.28 6.57 -2.18
N TYR A 175 -10.84 7.11 -1.10
CA TYR A 175 -12.22 7.56 -1.08
C TYR A 175 -12.45 8.71 -2.06
N LYS A 176 -11.54 9.70 -2.10
CA LYS A 176 -11.57 10.79 -3.10
C LYS A 176 -11.45 10.24 -4.53
N PHE A 177 -10.56 9.28 -4.75
CA PHE A 177 -10.36 8.65 -6.06
C PHE A 177 -11.64 7.99 -6.61
N TYR A 178 -12.48 7.44 -5.72
CA TYR A 178 -13.76 6.83 -6.08
C TYR A 178 -14.98 7.74 -5.84
N SER A 179 -14.75 9.06 -5.72
CA SER A 179 -15.81 10.07 -5.49
C SER A 179 -16.72 9.74 -4.30
N LYS A 180 -16.17 9.14 -3.25
CA LYS A 180 -16.87 8.81 -2.01
C LYS A 180 -16.40 9.68 -0.85
N LYS A 181 -17.33 10.00 0.05
CA LYS A 181 -16.99 10.62 1.33
C LYS A 181 -16.57 9.54 2.33
N LEU A 182 -15.40 9.72 2.95
CA LEU A 182 -15.01 8.94 4.12
C LEU A 182 -15.91 9.38 5.29
N LYS A 183 -16.62 8.46 5.92
CA LYS A 183 -17.49 8.76 7.06
C LYS A 183 -16.67 8.74 8.36
N ASP A 184 -17.05 9.60 9.31
CA ASP A 184 -16.52 9.66 10.67
C ASP A 184 -14.99 9.92 10.74
N THR A 185 -14.32 9.32 11.73
CA THR A 185 -12.86 9.46 11.96
C THR A 185 -12.00 8.68 10.96
N GLY A 186 -12.58 7.78 10.16
CA GLY A 186 -11.89 6.88 9.23
C GLY A 186 -12.02 5.40 9.61
N VAL A 187 -11.92 4.50 8.62
CA VAL A 187 -12.16 3.06 8.85
C VAL A 187 -11.06 2.47 9.74
N ILE A 188 -9.82 2.94 9.59
CA ILE A 188 -8.68 2.49 10.36
C ILE A 188 -8.84 2.75 11.87
N TYR A 189 -9.44 3.88 12.29
CA TYR A 189 -9.63 4.16 13.72
C TYR A 189 -10.62 3.20 14.35
N LYS A 190 -11.77 2.97 13.70
CA LYS A 190 -12.77 2.01 14.16
C LYS A 190 -12.17 0.60 14.27
N TRP A 191 -11.32 0.23 13.32
CA TRP A 191 -10.62 -1.06 13.38
C TRP A 191 -9.63 -1.13 14.54
N ILE A 192 -8.82 -0.09 14.75
CA ILE A 192 -7.85 -0.02 15.85
C ILE A 192 -8.57 -0.10 17.20
N GLU A 193 -9.61 0.71 17.40
CA GLU A 193 -10.39 0.76 18.64
C GLU A 193 -10.98 -0.62 18.99
N LYS A 194 -11.55 -1.31 18.00
CA LYS A 194 -12.12 -2.65 18.18
C LYS A 194 -11.08 -3.74 18.47
N ASN A 195 -9.81 -3.55 18.05
CA ASN A 195 -8.80 -4.62 18.05
C ASN A 195 -7.56 -4.34 18.91
N GLN A 196 -7.43 -3.14 19.49
CA GLN A 196 -6.41 -2.86 20.49
C GLN A 196 -6.76 -3.60 21.78
N THR A 197 -5.96 -4.59 22.12
CA THR A 197 -5.99 -5.22 23.44
C THR A 197 -5.47 -4.23 24.48
N SER A 198 -6.25 -4.04 25.56
CA SER A 198 -5.82 -3.39 26.80
C SER A 198 -4.54 -4.02 27.38
#